data_AF-A0A354HXH5-F1
#
_entry.id   AF-A0A354HXH5-F1
#
_cell.length_a   1.000
_cell.length_b   1.000
_cell.length_c   1.000
_cell.angle_alpha   90.00
_cell.angle_beta   90.00
_cell.angle_gamma   90.00
#
_symmetry.space_group_name_H-M   'P 1'
#
loop_
_entity.id
_entity.type
_entity.pdbx_description
1 polymer ?
#
loop_
_entity_poly.entity_id
_entity_poly.type
_entity_poly.pdbx_seq_one_letter_code
_entity_poly.pdbx_strand_id
1 'polypeptide(L)'
;MKTFAILLVTALLGTSATVAQRRSGASAMIADEAKEIVSATISRVAPDRRTVVAEIEVADSAGHIIVAGKTSEQYLRDSINTSLKRGGIETIDRISLLPTDRWAQVRIPVACIRAGKGHPTEMVSQAIMGTPMRLLQDNGEWQRIQTPDGYIGYMNISSISTKNEIQMEDWRKSPRLVVTSATEAKVYADAESSEPRGTVTELVNGSIVEGTLDGNGTRVKILLPDGRSGWIDRDCVTAIETYAQQDFDIDLIMDMAYRLMGTPYLWGGASTKSVDCSGLIKVAYLANGIILMRDASQQIFTGIKIAPEDTDSLKAGDLLFFSHTPEGRIGHVAMYDKDGCYIHSSGRVKVNEMRDDDEDFGDRVYRGASRIKGAVGTTGITRVEKHPWYF
;
A
#
# COMPACT_ATOMS: atom_id res chain seq x y z
N MET A 1 -82.59 -43.41 -17.51
CA MET A 1 -81.50 -43.44 -16.53
C MET A 1 -80.62 -42.20 -16.70
N LYS A 2 -80.54 -41.39 -15.63
CA LYS A 2 -79.47 -40.44 -15.26
C LYS A 2 -79.20 -39.19 -16.13
N THR A 3 -79.84 -38.10 -15.69
CA THR A 3 -79.34 -36.73 -15.42
C THR A 3 -77.82 -36.55 -15.39
N PHE A 4 -77.30 -35.43 -15.94
CA PHE A 4 -76.12 -34.74 -15.40
C PHE A 4 -76.20 -33.22 -15.63
N ALA A 5 -75.95 -32.49 -14.54
CA ALA A 5 -76.11 -31.06 -14.38
C ALA A 5 -74.89 -30.26 -14.86
N ILE A 6 -75.16 -29.07 -15.38
CA ILE A 6 -74.18 -28.00 -15.61
C ILE A 6 -73.92 -27.31 -14.27
N LEU A 7 -72.67 -27.31 -13.80
CA LEU A 7 -72.24 -26.45 -12.70
C LEU A 7 -71.18 -25.47 -13.23
N LEU A 8 -71.56 -24.20 -13.30
CA LEU A 8 -70.68 -23.07 -13.54
C LEU A 8 -69.98 -22.74 -12.21
N VAL A 9 -68.65 -22.83 -12.15
CA VAL A 9 -67.86 -22.32 -11.03
C VAL A 9 -66.95 -21.21 -11.57
N THR A 10 -67.32 -19.97 -11.28
CA THR A 10 -66.49 -18.78 -11.41
C THR A 10 -65.94 -18.37 -10.04
N ALA A 11 -64.71 -17.85 -10.04
CA ALA A 11 -63.95 -17.21 -8.94
C ALA A 11 -63.23 -18.19 -7.97
N LEU A 12 -61.99 -17.97 -7.50
CA LEU A 12 -61.12 -16.80 -7.43
C LEU A 12 -59.66 -17.17 -7.78
N LEU A 13 -59.09 -16.58 -8.83
CA LEU A 13 -57.65 -16.55 -9.09
C LEU A 13 -57.30 -15.13 -9.54
N GLY A 14 -57.32 -14.17 -8.62
CA GLY A 14 -57.17 -12.75 -8.98
C GLY A 14 -56.40 -11.87 -7.99
N THR A 15 -56.05 -12.36 -6.79
CA THR A 15 -55.46 -11.52 -5.74
C THR A 15 -54.03 -11.92 -5.36
N SER A 16 -53.55 -13.13 -5.68
CA SER A 16 -52.19 -13.55 -5.34
C SER A 16 -51.13 -13.01 -6.30
N ALA A 17 -51.42 -12.93 -7.60
CA ALA A 17 -50.47 -12.44 -8.61
C ALA A 17 -50.21 -10.93 -8.47
N THR A 18 -51.24 -10.13 -8.19
CA THR A 18 -51.15 -8.67 -8.03
C THR A 18 -50.46 -8.25 -6.73
N VAL A 19 -50.60 -9.02 -5.64
CA VAL A 19 -49.90 -8.77 -4.37
C VAL A 19 -48.43 -9.20 -4.45
N ALA A 20 -48.12 -10.33 -5.09
CA ALA A 20 -46.73 -10.76 -5.31
C ALA A 20 -45.96 -9.77 -6.21
N GLN A 21 -46.60 -9.26 -7.26
CA GLN A 21 -46.01 -8.30 -8.20
C GLN A 21 -45.87 -6.88 -7.61
N ARG A 22 -46.76 -6.47 -6.69
CA ARG A 22 -46.58 -5.23 -5.89
C ARG A 22 -45.51 -5.37 -4.81
N ARG A 23 -45.41 -6.54 -4.15
CA ARG A 23 -44.35 -6.83 -3.18
C ARG A 23 -42.97 -6.89 -3.83
N SER A 24 -42.86 -7.47 -5.03
CA SER A 24 -41.60 -7.48 -5.77
C SER A 24 -41.15 -6.07 -6.21
N GLY A 25 -42.10 -5.19 -6.56
CA GLY A 25 -41.80 -3.80 -6.91
C GLY A 25 -41.31 -2.96 -5.71
N ALA A 26 -41.96 -3.09 -4.55
CA ALA A 26 -41.55 -2.39 -3.34
C ALA A 26 -40.20 -2.89 -2.80
N SER A 27 -39.96 -4.20 -2.85
CA SER A 27 -38.69 -4.81 -2.43
C SER A 27 -37.53 -4.37 -3.33
N ALA A 28 -37.75 -4.28 -4.65
CA ALA A 28 -36.75 -3.76 -5.58
C ALA A 28 -36.38 -2.30 -5.30
N MET A 29 -37.35 -1.44 -4.98
CA MET A 29 -37.09 -0.05 -4.59
C MET A 29 -36.24 0.04 -3.31
N ILE A 30 -36.55 -0.77 -2.29
CA ILE A 30 -35.77 -0.81 -1.05
C ILE A 30 -34.35 -1.32 -1.32
N ALA A 31 -34.19 -2.28 -2.23
CA ALA A 31 -32.87 -2.77 -2.63
C ALA A 31 -32.03 -1.68 -3.32
N ASP A 32 -32.64 -0.84 -4.15
CA ASP A 32 -31.95 0.27 -4.81
C ASP A 32 -31.57 1.37 -3.80
N GLU A 33 -32.47 1.72 -2.87
CA GLU A 33 -32.15 2.64 -1.76
C GLU A 33 -30.99 2.10 -0.90
N ALA A 34 -30.99 0.80 -0.59
CA ALA A 34 -29.90 0.15 0.13
C ALA A 34 -28.57 0.21 -0.64
N LYS A 35 -28.58 0.02 -1.97
CA LYS A 35 -27.38 0.20 -2.82
C LYS A 35 -26.84 1.61 -2.73
N GLU A 36 -27.70 2.62 -2.78
CA GLU A 36 -27.30 4.03 -2.66
C GLU A 36 -26.68 4.31 -1.29
N ILE A 37 -27.30 3.85 -0.20
CA ILE A 37 -26.76 4.00 1.16
C ILE A 37 -25.39 3.32 1.31
N VAL A 38 -25.23 2.10 0.79
CA VAL A 38 -23.96 1.37 0.83
C VAL A 38 -22.89 2.10 0.03
N SER A 39 -23.21 2.51 -1.21
CA SER A 39 -22.29 3.24 -2.10
C SER A 39 -21.84 4.57 -1.50
N ALA A 40 -22.79 5.35 -0.95
CA ALA A 40 -22.51 6.61 -0.27
C ALA A 40 -21.67 6.40 1.00
N THR A 41 -21.93 5.32 1.75
CA THR A 41 -21.13 4.99 2.94
C THR A 41 -19.70 4.65 2.56
N ILE A 42 -19.48 3.76 1.57
CA ILE A 42 -18.14 3.41 1.08
C ILE A 42 -17.41 4.66 0.60
N SER A 43 -18.04 5.49 -0.22
CA SER A 43 -17.44 6.73 -0.75
C SER A 43 -17.04 7.72 0.36
N ARG A 44 -17.70 7.68 1.52
CA ARG A 44 -17.41 8.55 2.65
C ARG A 44 -16.33 8.01 3.59
N VAL A 45 -16.34 6.70 3.88
CA VAL A 45 -15.47 6.11 4.94
C VAL A 45 -14.30 5.29 4.39
N ALA A 46 -14.38 4.83 3.15
CA ALA A 46 -13.35 4.05 2.48
C ALA A 46 -13.21 4.50 1.01
N PRO A 47 -12.95 5.80 0.74
CA PRO A 47 -12.91 6.32 -0.63
C PRO A 47 -11.74 5.77 -1.46
N ASP A 48 -10.65 5.35 -0.81
CA ASP A 48 -9.42 4.93 -1.49
C ASP A 48 -9.24 3.41 -1.48
N ARG A 49 -9.57 2.80 -2.63
CA ARG A 49 -9.46 1.34 -2.87
C ARG A 49 -8.02 0.81 -2.80
N ARG A 50 -7.01 1.70 -2.86
CA ARG A 50 -5.60 1.31 -2.69
C ARG A 50 -5.28 1.00 -1.22
N THR A 51 -6.15 1.35 -0.28
CA THR A 51 -5.91 1.16 1.16
C THR A 51 -6.97 0.31 1.85
N VAL A 52 -8.17 0.21 1.26
CA VAL A 52 -9.29 -0.55 1.81
C VAL A 52 -9.91 -1.43 0.73
N VAL A 53 -10.11 -2.72 1.04
CA VAL A 53 -10.98 -3.58 0.22
C VAL A 53 -12.43 -3.27 0.58
N ALA A 54 -13.24 -2.87 -0.40
CA ALA A 54 -14.66 -2.57 -0.26
C ALA A 54 -15.45 -3.21 -1.41
N GLU A 55 -15.46 -4.54 -1.45
CA GLU A 55 -16.16 -5.34 -2.47
C GLU A 55 -17.51 -5.77 -1.89
N ILE A 56 -18.45 -4.82 -1.80
CA ILE A 56 -19.76 -5.01 -1.17
C ILE A 56 -20.87 -4.84 -2.21
N GLU A 57 -21.80 -5.78 -2.21
CA GLU A 57 -22.96 -5.81 -3.09
C GLU A 57 -24.25 -5.95 -2.29
N VAL A 58 -25.34 -5.41 -2.82
CA VAL A 58 -26.68 -5.49 -2.24
C VAL A 58 -27.58 -6.23 -3.22
N ALA A 59 -28.28 -7.25 -2.74
CA ALA A 59 -29.20 -8.05 -3.51
C ALA A 59 -30.53 -8.24 -2.77
N ASP A 60 -31.62 -8.35 -3.52
CA ASP A 60 -32.91 -8.83 -3.00
C ASP A 60 -33.00 -10.35 -3.22
N SER A 61 -33.31 -11.08 -2.15
CA SER A 61 -33.64 -12.49 -2.21
C SER A 61 -34.93 -12.76 -1.44
N ALA A 62 -36.01 -13.01 -2.19
CA ALA A 62 -37.33 -13.35 -1.66
C ALA A 62 -37.92 -12.31 -0.68
N GLY A 63 -37.66 -11.01 -0.92
CA GLY A 63 -38.17 -9.93 -0.07
C GLY A 63 -37.26 -9.58 1.12
N HIS A 64 -36.06 -10.15 1.17
CA HIS A 64 -35.02 -9.81 2.13
C HIS A 64 -33.86 -9.13 1.42
N ILE A 65 -33.43 -7.98 1.95
CA ILE A 65 -32.26 -7.27 1.48
C ILE A 65 -31.02 -7.93 2.08
N ILE A 66 -30.14 -8.45 1.23
CA ILE A 66 -28.88 -9.08 1.62
C ILE A 66 -27.75 -8.13 1.24
N VAL A 67 -26.89 -7.81 2.20
CA VAL A 67 -25.65 -7.08 1.97
C VAL A 67 -24.50 -8.04 2.14
N ALA A 68 -23.83 -8.37 1.04
CA ALA A 68 -22.81 -9.42 0.99
C ALA A 68 -21.52 -8.90 0.36
N GLY A 69 -20.41 -9.60 0.59
CA GLY A 69 -19.15 -9.26 -0.02
C GLY A 69 -17.97 -9.40 0.92
N LYS A 70 -16.92 -8.63 0.66
CA LYS A 70 -15.66 -8.68 1.43
C LYS A 70 -15.15 -7.28 1.74
N THR A 71 -14.61 -7.12 2.93
CA THR A 71 -13.83 -5.92 3.28
C THR A 71 -12.60 -6.25 4.12
N SER A 72 -11.55 -5.44 4.00
CA SER A 72 -10.38 -5.51 4.88
C SER A 72 -10.63 -4.85 6.24
N GLU A 73 -11.69 -4.05 6.39
CA GLU A 73 -11.86 -3.17 7.55
C GLU A 73 -13.18 -3.39 8.29
N GLN A 74 -13.09 -3.68 9.60
CA GLN A 74 -14.25 -3.83 10.47
C GLN A 74 -15.11 -2.55 10.51
N TYR A 75 -14.47 -1.38 10.59
CA TYR A 75 -15.19 -0.11 10.70
C TYR A 75 -16.08 0.19 9.48
N LEU A 76 -15.70 -0.30 8.30
CA LEU A 76 -16.50 -0.13 7.08
C LEU A 76 -17.78 -0.96 7.17
N ARG A 77 -17.67 -2.23 7.57
CA ARG A 77 -18.82 -3.11 7.81
C ARG A 77 -19.77 -2.50 8.84
N ASP A 78 -19.23 -2.02 9.96
CA ASP A 78 -20.02 -1.40 11.03
C ASP A 78 -20.72 -0.11 10.56
N SER A 79 -20.03 0.70 9.76
CA SER A 79 -20.58 1.93 9.17
C SER A 79 -21.72 1.63 8.20
N ILE A 80 -21.56 0.62 7.34
CA ILE A 80 -22.61 0.18 6.40
C ILE A 80 -23.85 -0.25 7.17
N ASN A 81 -23.69 -1.15 8.13
CA ASN A 81 -24.79 -1.66 8.97
C ASN A 81 -25.49 -0.53 9.73
N THR A 82 -24.74 0.45 10.22
CA THR A 82 -25.29 1.62 10.93
C THR A 82 -26.08 2.53 10.00
N SER A 83 -25.55 2.83 8.80
CA SER A 83 -26.23 3.67 7.81
C SER A 83 -27.54 3.05 7.34
N LEU A 84 -27.56 1.75 7.05
CA LEU A 84 -28.77 1.03 6.61
C LEU A 84 -29.86 1.01 7.68
N LYS A 85 -29.48 0.75 8.95
CA LYS A 85 -30.41 0.83 10.09
C LYS A 85 -31.01 2.23 10.26
N ARG A 86 -30.20 3.29 10.07
CA ARG A 86 -30.68 4.68 10.12
C ARG A 86 -31.64 5.01 8.98
N GLY A 87 -31.46 4.40 7.82
CA GLY A 87 -32.40 4.45 6.69
C GLY A 87 -33.67 3.61 6.90
N GLY A 88 -33.81 2.91 8.03
CA GLY A 88 -34.96 2.05 8.29
C GLY A 88 -34.99 0.77 7.44
N ILE A 89 -33.87 0.39 6.81
CA ILE A 89 -33.78 -0.79 5.97
C ILE A 89 -33.29 -1.98 6.80
N GLU A 90 -34.14 -2.99 6.93
CA GLU A 90 -33.75 -4.26 7.54
C GLU A 90 -32.96 -5.12 6.54
N THR A 91 -31.76 -5.53 6.95
CA THR A 91 -30.84 -6.27 6.08
C THR A 91 -30.25 -7.50 6.74
N ILE A 92 -29.96 -8.52 5.94
CA ILE A 92 -29.14 -9.66 6.33
C ILE A 92 -27.68 -9.35 5.97
N ASP A 93 -26.84 -9.17 7.00
CA ASP A 93 -25.40 -8.93 6.84
C ASP A 93 -24.65 -10.24 6.55
N ARG A 94 -24.06 -10.33 5.36
CA ARG A 94 -23.17 -11.40 4.90
C ARG A 94 -21.81 -10.84 4.43
N ILE A 95 -21.38 -9.72 5.01
CA ILE A 95 -20.07 -9.13 4.74
C ILE A 95 -19.00 -9.96 5.46
N SER A 96 -18.07 -10.51 4.69
CA SER A 96 -16.90 -11.22 5.21
C SER A 96 -15.75 -10.25 5.47
N LEU A 97 -15.07 -10.41 6.60
CA LEU A 97 -13.82 -9.70 6.88
C LEU A 97 -12.64 -10.50 6.33
N LEU A 98 -11.72 -9.82 5.68
CA LEU A 98 -10.46 -10.43 5.25
C LEU A 98 -9.58 -10.72 6.47
N PRO A 99 -8.76 -11.79 6.42
CA PRO A 99 -7.90 -12.21 7.52
C PRO A 99 -6.92 -11.11 7.93
N THR A 100 -6.64 -11.05 9.24
CA THR A 100 -5.70 -10.09 9.85
C THR A 100 -4.44 -10.75 10.41
N ASP A 101 -4.43 -12.09 10.46
CA ASP A 101 -3.45 -12.99 11.07
C ASP A 101 -2.65 -13.83 10.05
N ARG A 102 -2.85 -13.54 8.76
CA ARG A 102 -2.12 -14.16 7.65
C ARG A 102 -1.08 -13.20 7.11
N TRP A 103 0.13 -13.69 6.93
CA TRP A 103 1.27 -12.86 6.60
C TRP A 103 2.06 -13.38 5.41
N ALA A 104 2.84 -12.46 4.85
CA ALA A 104 3.83 -12.72 3.84
C ALA A 104 5.07 -11.86 4.12
N GLN A 105 6.23 -12.39 3.81
CA GLN A 105 7.48 -11.64 3.77
C GLN A 105 8.04 -11.69 2.35
N VAL A 106 8.50 -10.54 1.85
CA VAL A 106 9.18 -10.50 0.54
C VAL A 106 10.48 -11.31 0.61
N ARG A 107 10.69 -12.25 -0.32
CA ARG A 107 11.84 -13.19 -0.31
C ARG A 107 12.85 -12.99 -1.44
N ILE A 108 12.63 -12.00 -2.29
CA ILE A 108 13.52 -11.58 -3.38
C ILE A 108 13.97 -10.13 -3.16
N PRO A 109 15.05 -9.64 -3.80
CA PRO A 109 15.61 -8.32 -3.47
C PRO A 109 14.58 -7.20 -3.61
N VAL A 110 13.83 -7.21 -4.72
CA VAL A 110 12.74 -6.26 -5.01
C VAL A 110 11.60 -7.02 -5.68
N ALA A 111 10.42 -7.01 -5.07
CA ALA A 111 9.21 -7.63 -5.60
C ALA A 111 8.24 -6.58 -6.14
N CYS A 112 7.62 -6.88 -7.28
CA CYS A 112 6.64 -6.00 -7.92
C CYS A 112 5.25 -6.22 -7.32
N ILE A 113 4.54 -5.12 -7.05
CA ILE A 113 3.13 -5.09 -6.67
C ILE A 113 2.34 -4.60 -7.88
N ARG A 114 1.28 -5.32 -8.24
CA ARG A 114 0.47 -5.05 -9.43
C ARG A 114 -0.98 -4.67 -9.09
N ALA A 115 -1.61 -3.91 -9.97
CA ALA A 115 -3.01 -3.53 -9.86
C ALA A 115 -3.98 -4.74 -9.94
N GLY A 116 -3.56 -5.82 -10.61
CA GLY A 116 -4.38 -7.01 -10.81
C GLY A 116 -3.60 -8.31 -10.80
N LYS A 117 -4.34 -9.41 -11.01
CA LYS A 117 -3.83 -10.78 -10.99
C LYS A 117 -3.24 -11.16 -12.35
N GLY A 118 -1.99 -10.77 -12.61
CA GLY A 118 -1.29 -11.16 -13.84
C GLY A 118 -0.13 -10.25 -14.22
N HIS A 119 0.85 -10.81 -14.93
CA HIS A 119 1.98 -10.04 -15.47
C HIS A 119 1.59 -8.89 -16.42
N PRO A 120 0.52 -9.00 -17.25
CA PRO A 120 0.10 -7.89 -18.11
C PRO A 120 -0.53 -6.71 -17.35
N THR A 121 -0.87 -6.88 -16.08
CA THR A 121 -1.48 -5.80 -15.29
C THR A 121 -0.43 -4.79 -14.85
N GLU A 122 -0.83 -3.53 -14.69
CA GLU A 122 0.04 -2.43 -14.30
C GLU A 122 0.84 -2.74 -13.02
N MET A 123 2.13 -2.40 -13.02
CA MET A 123 2.93 -2.35 -11.79
C MET A 123 2.62 -1.04 -11.07
N VAL A 124 2.18 -1.12 -9.83
CA VAL A 124 1.72 0.03 -9.04
C VAL A 124 2.65 0.36 -7.88
N SER A 125 3.48 -0.59 -7.45
CA SER A 125 4.48 -0.38 -6.40
C SER A 125 5.53 -1.49 -6.41
N GLN A 126 6.50 -1.39 -5.49
CA GLN A 126 7.45 -2.44 -5.17
C GLN A 126 7.55 -2.60 -3.64
N ALA A 127 8.03 -3.75 -3.20
CA ALA A 127 8.47 -3.97 -1.83
C ALA A 127 9.83 -4.70 -1.84
N ILE A 128 10.65 -4.46 -0.83
CA ILE A 128 12.02 -4.98 -0.72
C ILE A 128 12.09 -6.19 0.20
N MET A 129 13.15 -7.00 0.09
CA MET A 129 13.30 -8.23 0.87
C MET A 129 13.09 -8.00 2.38
N GLY A 130 12.36 -8.91 3.02
CA GLY A 130 12.07 -8.84 4.45
C GLY A 130 10.92 -7.93 4.83
N THR A 131 10.37 -7.13 3.91
CA THR A 131 9.18 -6.30 4.19
C THR A 131 8.03 -7.21 4.65
N PRO A 132 7.48 -7.01 5.88
CA PRO A 132 6.32 -7.75 6.35
C PRO A 132 5.06 -7.21 5.68
N MET A 133 4.18 -8.11 5.24
CA MET A 133 2.92 -7.76 4.56
C MET A 133 1.79 -8.62 5.11
N ARG A 134 0.59 -8.07 5.15
CA ARG A 134 -0.62 -8.86 5.38
C ARG A 134 -1.01 -9.58 4.10
N LEU A 135 -1.35 -10.85 4.22
CA LEU A 135 -1.89 -11.66 3.14
C LEU A 135 -3.42 -11.64 3.21
N LEU A 136 -4.03 -10.71 2.47
CA LEU A 136 -5.46 -10.46 2.49
C LEU A 136 -6.26 -11.58 1.80
N GLN A 137 -5.73 -12.14 0.70
CA GLN A 137 -6.44 -13.18 -0.04
C GLN A 137 -5.49 -14.01 -0.89
N ASP A 138 -5.67 -15.33 -0.80
CA ASP A 138 -5.05 -16.29 -1.70
C ASP A 138 -5.86 -16.38 -3.01
N ASN A 139 -5.22 -16.13 -4.15
CA ASN A 139 -5.81 -16.34 -5.47
C ASN A 139 -4.88 -17.19 -6.37
N GLY A 140 -4.22 -18.20 -5.81
CA GLY A 140 -3.31 -19.09 -6.54
C GLY A 140 -1.95 -18.46 -6.80
N GLU A 141 -1.58 -18.20 -8.05
CA GLU A 141 -0.27 -17.59 -8.35
C GLU A 141 -0.16 -16.12 -7.90
N TRP A 142 -1.29 -15.41 -7.78
CA TRP A 142 -1.34 -13.99 -7.45
C TRP A 142 -2.00 -13.78 -6.10
N GLN A 143 -1.22 -13.30 -5.14
CA GLN A 143 -1.65 -13.11 -3.76
C GLN A 143 -2.04 -11.65 -3.57
N ARG A 144 -3.22 -11.38 -2.99
CA ARG A 144 -3.60 -10.02 -2.63
C ARG A 144 -2.93 -9.69 -1.30
N ILE A 145 -2.08 -8.67 -1.30
CA ILE A 145 -1.29 -8.27 -0.16
C ILE A 145 -1.63 -6.84 0.27
N GLN A 146 -1.28 -6.50 1.51
CA GLN A 146 -1.23 -5.14 2.01
C GLN A 146 0.16 -4.86 2.57
N THR A 147 0.79 -3.77 2.13
CA THR A 147 2.10 -3.31 2.62
C THR A 147 1.95 -2.43 3.87
N PRO A 148 3.05 -2.18 4.61
CA PRO A 148 3.02 -1.39 5.85
C PRO A 148 2.54 0.06 5.71
N ASP A 149 2.62 0.64 4.52
CA ASP A 149 2.02 1.95 4.21
C ASP A 149 0.51 1.87 3.91
N GLY A 150 -0.11 0.71 4.15
CA GLY A 150 -1.52 0.42 3.89
C GLY A 150 -1.85 0.08 2.43
N TYR A 151 -0.86 0.11 1.52
CA TYR A 151 -1.11 -0.07 0.09
C TYR A 151 -1.51 -1.51 -0.26
N ILE A 152 -2.54 -1.67 -1.08
CA ILE A 152 -3.12 -2.96 -1.49
C ILE A 152 -2.84 -3.21 -2.96
N GLY A 153 -2.37 -4.40 -3.26
CA GLY A 153 -2.19 -4.87 -4.63
C GLY A 153 -1.98 -6.37 -4.69
N TYR A 154 -1.47 -6.84 -5.82
CA TYR A 154 -1.21 -8.25 -6.08
C TYR A 154 0.27 -8.50 -6.28
N MET A 155 0.78 -9.53 -5.60
CA MET A 155 2.17 -9.98 -5.74
C MET A 155 2.17 -11.45 -6.16
N ASN A 156 3.10 -11.84 -7.02
CA ASN A 156 3.24 -13.24 -7.41
C ASN A 156 3.76 -14.07 -6.23
N ILE A 157 3.21 -15.27 -6.03
CA ILE A 157 3.58 -16.18 -4.93
C ILE A 157 5.09 -16.50 -4.91
N SER A 158 5.75 -16.51 -6.07
CA SER A 158 7.20 -16.73 -6.16
C SER A 158 8.05 -15.65 -5.47
N SER A 159 7.49 -14.46 -5.24
CA SER A 159 8.17 -13.30 -4.64
C SER A 159 8.02 -13.22 -3.12
N ILE A 160 7.19 -14.07 -2.51
CA ILE A 160 6.91 -14.05 -1.07
C ILE A 160 7.19 -15.40 -0.39
N SER A 161 7.49 -15.35 0.90
CA SER A 161 7.36 -16.47 1.83
C SER A 161 6.10 -16.24 2.67
N THR A 162 5.13 -17.16 2.61
CA THR A 162 3.93 -17.07 3.44
C THR A 162 4.26 -17.45 4.88
N LYS A 163 3.67 -16.72 5.84
CA LYS A 163 3.88 -16.91 7.27
C LYS A 163 2.53 -16.90 8.00
N ASN A 164 2.42 -17.69 9.04
CA ASN A 164 1.33 -17.54 10.02
C ASN A 164 1.74 -16.54 11.12
N GLU A 165 0.81 -16.20 12.01
CA GLU A 165 1.05 -15.26 13.11
C GLU A 165 2.24 -15.67 14.00
N ILE A 166 2.34 -16.96 14.36
CA ILE A 166 3.41 -17.48 15.23
C ILE A 166 4.78 -17.26 14.59
N GLN A 167 4.94 -17.61 13.31
CA GLN A 167 6.19 -17.41 12.58
C GLN A 167 6.57 -15.93 12.46
N MET A 168 5.59 -15.04 12.31
CA MET A 168 5.84 -13.60 12.29
C MET A 168 6.18 -13.05 13.67
N GLU A 169 5.58 -13.58 14.73
CA GLU A 169 5.92 -13.23 16.11
C GLU A 169 7.35 -13.66 16.46
N ASP A 170 7.74 -14.87 16.07
CA ASP A 170 9.11 -15.36 16.21
C ASP A 170 10.11 -14.48 15.44
N TRP A 171 9.77 -14.10 14.20
CA TRP A 171 10.59 -13.18 13.41
C TRP A 171 10.70 -11.79 14.04
N ARG A 172 9.62 -11.23 14.59
CA ARG A 172 9.68 -9.92 15.28
C ARG A 172 10.56 -9.96 16.53
N LYS A 173 10.62 -11.10 17.22
CA LYS A 173 11.47 -11.30 18.41
C LYS A 173 12.91 -11.71 18.10
N SER A 174 13.20 -12.16 16.87
CA SER A 174 14.54 -12.58 16.50
C SER A 174 15.46 -11.38 16.27
N PRO A 175 16.78 -11.54 16.52
CA PRO A 175 17.75 -10.53 16.11
C PRO A 175 17.73 -10.36 14.60
N ARG A 176 17.62 -9.10 14.17
CA ARG A 176 17.47 -8.74 12.77
C ARG A 176 18.40 -7.60 12.39
N LEU A 177 18.82 -7.64 11.13
CA LEU A 177 19.68 -6.66 10.51
C LEU A 177 18.94 -5.96 9.37
N VAL A 178 19.20 -4.66 9.23
CA VAL A 178 18.72 -3.82 8.13
C VAL A 178 19.89 -3.43 7.26
N VAL A 179 19.74 -3.60 5.94
CA VAL A 179 20.74 -3.15 4.97
C VAL A 179 20.71 -1.63 4.88
N THR A 180 21.81 -0.98 5.26
CA THR A 180 21.98 0.48 5.24
C THR A 180 23.03 0.94 4.25
N SER A 181 23.72 0.00 3.58
CA SER A 181 24.58 0.33 2.44
C SER A 181 23.79 1.09 1.38
N ALA A 182 24.47 2.02 0.72
CA ALA A 182 23.87 2.75 -0.39
C ALA A 182 23.86 1.96 -1.70
N THR A 183 24.88 1.13 -1.91
CA THR A 183 24.93 0.21 -3.04
C THR A 183 24.32 -1.13 -2.63
N GLU A 184 23.95 -1.91 -3.63
CA GLU A 184 23.46 -3.27 -3.44
C GLU A 184 24.49 -4.12 -2.68
N ALA A 185 24.05 -4.74 -1.59
CA ALA A 185 24.90 -5.62 -0.80
C ALA A 185 24.78 -7.05 -1.33
N LYS A 186 25.90 -7.69 -1.66
CA LYS A 186 25.90 -9.09 -2.10
C LYS A 186 25.88 -10.02 -0.90
N VAL A 187 25.17 -11.15 -1.07
CA VAL A 187 25.13 -12.24 -0.09
C VAL A 187 25.80 -13.44 -0.72
N TYR A 188 26.85 -13.95 -0.08
CA TYR A 188 27.65 -15.07 -0.56
C TYR A 188 27.40 -16.34 0.26
N ALA A 189 27.58 -17.50 -0.35
CA ALA A 189 27.43 -18.79 0.33
C ALA A 189 28.56 -19.06 1.34
N ASP A 190 29.71 -18.42 1.15
CA ASP A 190 30.93 -18.58 1.93
C ASP A 190 31.38 -17.24 2.54
N ALA A 191 31.97 -17.28 3.74
CA ALA A 191 32.38 -16.07 4.46
C ALA A 191 33.56 -15.35 3.81
N GLU A 192 34.45 -16.08 3.15
CA GLU A 192 35.73 -15.57 2.65
C GLU A 192 35.72 -15.38 1.13
N SER A 193 34.94 -16.19 0.41
CA SER A 193 34.84 -16.11 -1.05
C SER A 193 33.82 -15.06 -1.51
N SER A 194 34.19 -14.30 -2.56
CA SER A 194 33.29 -13.36 -3.25
C SER A 194 33.07 -13.75 -4.72
N GLU A 195 33.35 -15.00 -5.06
CA GLU A 195 33.23 -15.50 -6.44
C GLU A 195 31.78 -15.40 -6.94
N PRO A 196 31.53 -14.95 -8.19
CA PRO A 196 30.18 -14.76 -8.70
C PRO A 196 29.29 -16.01 -8.57
N ARG A 197 29.86 -17.20 -8.76
CA ARG A 197 29.16 -18.49 -8.63
C ARG A 197 28.77 -18.84 -7.20
N GLY A 198 29.35 -18.18 -6.21
CA GLY A 198 29.00 -18.29 -4.80
C GLY A 198 27.92 -17.29 -4.35
N THR A 199 27.38 -16.47 -5.25
CA THR A 199 26.33 -15.50 -4.90
C THR A 199 25.01 -16.20 -4.61
N VAL A 200 24.47 -16.00 -3.42
CA VAL A 200 23.14 -16.48 -3.02
C VAL A 200 22.06 -15.51 -3.50
N THR A 201 22.27 -14.22 -3.25
CA THR A 201 21.36 -13.14 -3.66
C THR A 201 22.07 -11.79 -3.49
N GLU A 202 21.32 -10.72 -3.69
CA GLU A 202 21.70 -9.36 -3.31
C GLU A 202 20.58 -8.73 -2.49
N LEU A 203 20.90 -7.69 -1.75
CA LEU A 203 19.97 -6.94 -0.95
C LEU A 203 20.08 -5.46 -1.30
N VAL A 204 18.96 -4.76 -1.25
CA VAL A 204 18.88 -3.30 -1.45
C VAL A 204 18.73 -2.60 -0.10
N ASN A 205 18.99 -1.28 -0.07
CA ASN A 205 18.80 -0.48 1.14
C ASN A 205 17.39 -0.66 1.73
N GLY A 206 17.33 -0.83 3.04
CA GLY A 206 16.10 -1.12 3.80
C GLY A 206 15.72 -2.59 3.87
N SER A 207 16.40 -3.51 3.17
CA SER A 207 16.10 -4.94 3.26
C SER A 207 16.31 -5.44 4.69
N ILE A 208 15.43 -6.33 5.17
CA ILE A 208 15.48 -6.86 6.54
C ILE A 208 15.74 -8.37 6.49
N VAL A 209 16.74 -8.81 7.24
CA VAL A 209 17.14 -10.22 7.34
C VAL A 209 17.37 -10.59 8.80
N GLU A 210 17.25 -11.87 9.15
CA GLU A 210 17.57 -12.34 10.49
C GLU A 210 19.08 -12.52 10.62
N GLY A 211 19.66 -12.13 11.76
CA GLY A 211 21.10 -12.19 12.01
C GLY A 211 21.54 -11.29 13.17
N THR A 212 22.75 -11.51 13.67
CA THR A 212 23.39 -10.67 14.69
C THR A 212 24.72 -10.12 14.20
N LEU A 213 25.12 -8.97 14.74
CA LEU A 213 26.45 -8.39 14.53
C LEU A 213 27.49 -8.95 15.51
N ASP A 214 27.33 -10.19 15.98
CA ASP A 214 28.26 -10.78 16.95
C ASP A 214 29.62 -11.09 16.30
N GLY A 215 30.67 -11.11 17.12
CA GLY A 215 32.04 -11.42 16.69
C GLY A 215 32.75 -10.32 15.90
N ASN A 216 33.96 -10.62 15.43
CA ASN A 216 34.88 -9.64 14.82
C ASN A 216 35.15 -9.88 13.32
N GLY A 217 34.39 -10.76 12.67
CA GLY A 217 34.55 -11.04 11.24
C GLY A 217 34.10 -9.87 10.35
N THR A 218 34.70 -9.74 9.18
CA THR A 218 34.34 -8.73 8.16
C THR A 218 32.98 -9.00 7.53
N ARG A 219 32.49 -10.25 7.60
CA ARG A 219 31.14 -10.66 7.21
C ARG A 219 30.35 -11.20 8.38
N VAL A 220 29.03 -11.09 8.26
CA VAL A 220 28.06 -11.66 9.20
C VAL A 220 27.15 -12.64 8.49
N LYS A 221 26.80 -13.72 9.20
CA LYS A 221 25.88 -14.73 8.69
C LYS A 221 24.44 -14.25 8.87
N ILE A 222 23.64 -14.41 7.82
CA ILE A 222 22.24 -14.01 7.80
C ILE A 222 21.33 -15.15 7.35
N LEU A 223 20.08 -15.11 7.78
CA LEU A 223 19.00 -15.98 7.32
C LEU A 223 17.97 -15.13 6.55
N LEU A 224 17.67 -15.56 5.32
CA LEU A 224 16.72 -14.91 4.42
C LEU A 224 15.29 -15.39 4.72
N PRO A 225 14.24 -14.63 4.34
CA PRO A 225 12.85 -14.95 4.67
C PRO A 225 12.37 -16.34 4.18
N ASP A 226 13.01 -16.88 3.13
CA ASP A 226 12.72 -18.20 2.56
C ASP A 226 13.58 -19.34 3.10
N GLY A 227 14.38 -19.10 4.14
CA GLY A 227 15.20 -20.12 4.80
C GLY A 227 16.58 -20.32 4.18
N ARG A 228 16.89 -19.70 3.04
CA ARG A 228 18.28 -19.62 2.56
C ARG A 228 19.13 -18.84 3.57
N SER A 229 20.42 -19.15 3.63
CA SER A 229 21.38 -18.40 4.45
C SER A 229 22.62 -18.04 3.63
N GLY A 230 23.38 -17.08 4.13
CA GLY A 230 24.63 -16.65 3.50
C GLY A 230 25.34 -15.61 4.36
N TRP A 231 26.36 -14.99 3.78
CA TRP A 231 27.25 -14.04 4.41
C TRP A 231 27.19 -12.70 3.68
N ILE A 232 27.00 -11.63 4.43
CA ILE A 232 26.97 -10.24 3.96
C ILE A 232 28.09 -9.46 4.64
N ASP A 233 28.67 -8.48 3.93
CA ASP A 233 29.66 -7.58 4.50
C ASP A 233 29.06 -6.81 5.69
N ARG A 234 29.77 -6.81 6.81
CA ARG A 234 29.33 -6.23 8.08
C ARG A 234 28.94 -4.76 7.95
N ASP A 235 29.73 -3.99 7.18
CA ASP A 235 29.53 -2.56 7.01
C ASP A 235 28.30 -2.22 6.13
N CYS A 236 27.65 -3.23 5.53
CA CYS A 236 26.41 -3.02 4.77
C CYS A 236 25.16 -3.04 5.64
N VAL A 237 25.25 -3.46 6.90
CA VAL A 237 24.09 -3.76 7.75
C VAL A 237 24.22 -3.13 9.13
N THR A 238 23.07 -2.84 9.74
CA THR A 238 22.97 -2.40 11.15
C THR A 238 21.86 -3.19 11.85
N ALA A 239 21.86 -3.23 13.18
CA ALA A 239 20.76 -3.84 13.95
C ALA A 239 19.45 -3.07 13.71
N ILE A 240 18.33 -3.79 13.60
CA ILE A 240 17.02 -3.17 13.32
C ILE A 240 16.61 -2.16 14.40
N GLU A 241 16.96 -2.40 15.65
CA GLU A 241 16.68 -1.49 16.77
C GLU A 241 17.44 -0.17 16.57
N THR A 242 18.73 -0.23 16.20
CA THR A 242 19.55 0.95 15.91
C THR A 242 19.01 1.72 14.71
N TYR A 243 18.65 1.03 13.63
CA TYR A 243 18.02 1.64 12.46
C TYR A 243 16.66 2.27 12.80
N ALA A 244 15.84 1.65 13.63
CA ALA A 244 14.49 2.14 13.93
C ALA A 244 14.50 3.34 14.89
N GLN A 245 15.47 3.39 15.81
CA GLN A 245 15.60 4.43 16.84
C GLN A 245 16.42 5.64 16.39
N GLN A 246 16.89 5.68 15.15
CA GLN A 246 17.62 6.82 14.63
C GLN A 246 16.79 8.13 14.68
N ASP A 247 17.45 9.23 15.02
CA ASP A 247 16.82 10.55 14.99
C ASP A 247 16.38 10.95 13.58
N PHE A 248 15.52 11.97 13.47
CA PHE A 248 15.20 12.54 12.16
C PHE A 248 16.45 13.18 11.58
N ASP A 249 16.95 12.64 10.47
CA ASP A 249 18.17 13.09 9.81
C ASP A 249 17.85 13.51 8.38
N ILE A 250 17.90 14.81 8.13
CA ILE A 250 17.58 15.35 6.81
C ILE A 250 18.70 15.09 5.80
N ASP A 251 19.96 15.09 6.26
CA ASP A 251 21.11 14.92 5.37
C ASP A 251 21.12 13.47 4.85
N LEU A 252 20.82 12.49 5.71
CA LEU A 252 20.64 11.09 5.30
C LEU A 252 19.54 10.91 4.24
N ILE A 253 18.41 11.59 4.41
CA ILE A 253 17.26 11.52 3.48
C ILE A 253 17.64 12.14 2.13
N MET A 254 18.23 13.33 2.14
CA MET A 254 18.65 14.02 0.92
C MET A 254 19.76 13.24 0.20
N ASP A 255 20.77 12.76 0.94
CA ASP A 255 21.85 11.93 0.40
C ASP A 255 21.30 10.67 -0.28
N MET A 256 20.32 10.00 0.32
CA MET A 256 19.72 8.82 -0.31
C MET A 256 19.08 9.16 -1.67
N ALA A 257 18.38 10.30 -1.76
CA ALA A 257 17.81 10.74 -3.05
C ALA A 257 18.92 11.08 -4.06
N TYR A 258 19.98 11.78 -3.64
CA TYR A 258 21.11 12.14 -4.49
C TYR A 258 21.93 10.93 -4.95
N ARG A 259 22.02 9.86 -4.15
CA ARG A 259 22.67 8.61 -4.56
C ARG A 259 21.96 7.92 -5.72
N LEU A 260 20.68 8.21 -5.92
CA LEU A 260 19.91 7.72 -7.05
C LEU A 260 20.00 8.63 -8.27
N MET A 261 20.79 9.71 -8.25
CA MET A 261 21.00 10.61 -9.39
C MET A 261 21.26 9.85 -10.69
N GLY A 262 20.47 10.16 -11.72
CA GLY A 262 20.56 9.50 -13.03
C GLY A 262 19.82 8.17 -13.14
N THR A 263 19.30 7.58 -12.06
CA THR A 263 18.50 6.35 -12.11
C THR A 263 17.28 6.53 -13.02
N PRO A 264 17.07 5.67 -14.03
CA PRO A 264 15.93 5.78 -14.93
C PRO A 264 14.59 5.71 -14.20
N TYR A 265 13.63 6.50 -14.67
CA TYR A 265 12.26 6.44 -14.18
C TYR A 265 11.64 5.08 -14.50
N LEU A 266 11.05 4.44 -13.48
CA LEU A 266 10.22 3.24 -13.67
C LEU A 266 8.91 3.42 -12.94
N TRP A 267 7.80 3.47 -13.68
CA TRP A 267 6.45 3.53 -13.11
C TRP A 267 6.22 2.40 -12.11
N GLY A 268 5.81 2.71 -10.87
CA GLY A 268 5.66 1.74 -9.80
C GLY A 268 6.96 1.42 -9.05
N GLY A 269 8.12 1.90 -9.50
CA GLY A 269 9.42 1.69 -8.86
C GLY A 269 9.49 2.33 -7.47
N ALA A 270 9.97 1.59 -6.47
CA ALA A 270 10.07 2.05 -5.07
C ALA A 270 11.22 1.35 -4.33
N SER A 271 12.39 1.25 -4.96
CA SER A 271 13.61 0.68 -4.37
C SER A 271 14.85 1.38 -4.93
N THR A 272 16.03 1.15 -4.35
CA THR A 272 17.28 1.71 -4.89
C THR A 272 17.66 1.19 -6.28
N LYS A 273 16.97 0.16 -6.80
CA LYS A 273 17.15 -0.31 -8.19
C LYS A 273 16.43 0.57 -9.22
N SER A 274 15.32 1.18 -8.83
CA SER A 274 14.45 1.95 -9.73
C SER A 274 13.37 2.68 -8.94
N VAL A 275 13.05 3.90 -9.37
CA VAL A 275 12.07 4.76 -8.69
C VAL A 275 11.18 5.49 -9.69
N ASP A 276 9.89 5.62 -9.36
CA ASP A 276 9.07 6.71 -9.88
C ASP A 276 9.17 7.97 -8.99
N CYS A 277 8.38 9.00 -9.28
CA CYS A 277 8.42 10.27 -8.56
C CYS A 277 8.20 10.08 -7.05
N SER A 278 7.11 9.42 -6.66
CA SER A 278 6.77 9.14 -5.26
C SER A 278 7.58 7.99 -4.65
N GLY A 279 8.07 7.07 -5.47
CA GLY A 279 8.98 5.99 -5.07
C GLY A 279 10.34 6.52 -4.62
N LEU A 280 10.87 7.55 -5.27
CA LEU A 280 12.10 8.24 -4.83
C LEU A 280 11.92 8.78 -3.42
N ILE A 281 10.79 9.46 -3.17
CA ILE A 281 10.46 10.01 -1.85
C ILE A 281 10.38 8.89 -0.80
N LYS A 282 9.70 7.78 -1.10
CA LYS A 282 9.62 6.64 -0.19
C LYS A 282 10.99 6.07 0.13
N VAL A 283 11.84 5.84 -0.87
CA VAL A 283 13.17 5.25 -0.67
C VAL A 283 14.04 6.17 0.18
N ALA A 284 14.02 7.47 -0.11
CA ALA A 284 14.76 8.48 0.65
C ALA A 284 14.35 8.52 2.14
N TYR A 285 13.05 8.59 2.42
CA TYR A 285 12.55 8.63 3.80
C TYR A 285 12.66 7.29 4.53
N LEU A 286 12.54 6.17 3.81
CA LEU A 286 12.73 4.85 4.40
C LEU A 286 14.17 4.68 4.90
N ALA A 287 15.19 5.26 4.25
CA ALA A 287 16.57 5.21 4.74
C ALA A 287 16.71 5.75 6.19
N ASN A 288 15.87 6.70 6.59
CA ASN A 288 15.78 7.23 7.96
C ASN A 288 14.66 6.58 8.81
N GLY A 289 14.17 5.40 8.41
CA GLY A 289 13.18 4.63 9.15
C GLY A 289 11.76 5.21 9.12
N ILE A 290 11.43 6.02 8.10
CA ILE A 290 10.12 6.69 7.97
C ILE A 290 9.35 6.10 6.77
N ILE A 291 8.19 5.52 7.06
CA ILE A 291 7.25 4.96 6.09
C ILE A 291 6.26 6.06 5.70
N LEU A 292 6.30 6.47 4.43
CA LEU A 292 5.34 7.38 3.81
C LEU A 292 4.31 6.63 2.97
N MET A 293 3.15 7.25 2.74
CA MET A 293 2.15 6.81 1.76
C MET A 293 2.76 6.60 0.37
N ARG A 294 2.18 5.72 -0.45
CA ARG A 294 2.79 5.33 -1.73
C ARG A 294 2.69 6.38 -2.82
N ASP A 295 1.52 6.97 -3.00
CA ASP A 295 1.25 7.81 -4.16
C ASP A 295 1.34 9.29 -3.84
N ALA A 296 1.79 10.09 -4.80
CA ALA A 296 1.81 11.56 -4.68
C ALA A 296 0.42 12.12 -4.33
N SER A 297 -0.63 11.53 -4.89
CA SER A 297 -2.03 11.89 -4.60
C SER A 297 -2.48 11.58 -3.17
N GLN A 298 -1.77 10.71 -2.43
CA GLN A 298 -2.01 10.47 -1.01
C GLN A 298 -1.08 11.34 -0.15
N GLN A 299 0.19 11.49 -0.55
CA GLN A 299 1.21 12.22 0.19
C GLN A 299 0.87 13.71 0.39
N ILE A 300 0.19 14.36 -0.56
CA ILE A 300 -0.25 15.77 -0.42
C ILE A 300 -1.18 16.01 0.80
N PHE A 301 -1.86 14.96 1.27
CA PHE A 301 -2.74 15.06 2.43
C PHE A 301 -2.02 14.76 3.77
N THR A 302 -0.72 14.51 3.73
CA THR A 302 0.12 14.22 4.89
C THR A 302 1.06 15.38 5.20
N GLY A 303 1.62 15.40 6.42
CA GLY A 303 2.60 16.40 6.83
C GLY A 303 2.01 17.76 7.19
N ILE A 304 2.88 18.72 7.48
CA ILE A 304 2.51 20.12 7.69
C ILE A 304 2.39 20.79 6.33
N LYS A 305 1.18 21.24 5.97
CA LYS A 305 0.92 21.88 4.67
C LYS A 305 1.59 23.25 4.55
N ILE A 306 2.15 23.52 3.39
CA ILE A 306 2.71 24.80 2.97
C ILE A 306 1.95 25.25 1.73
N ALA A 307 1.44 26.47 1.76
CA ALA A 307 0.63 27.02 0.67
C ALA A 307 1.49 27.23 -0.60
N PRO A 308 0.91 27.10 -1.82
CA PRO A 308 1.65 27.31 -3.07
C PRO A 308 2.38 28.65 -3.16
N GLU A 309 1.80 29.71 -2.58
CA GLU A 309 2.36 31.06 -2.55
C GLU A 309 3.48 31.26 -1.51
N ASP A 310 3.66 30.33 -0.56
CA ASP A 310 4.61 30.44 0.54
C ASP A 310 5.91 29.67 0.26
N THR A 311 6.55 29.97 -0.88
CA THR A 311 7.79 29.29 -1.30
C THR A 311 8.98 29.65 -0.42
N ASP A 312 8.96 30.83 0.22
CA ASP A 312 10.04 31.31 1.10
C ASP A 312 10.15 30.48 2.39
N SER A 313 9.09 29.76 2.79
CA SER A 313 9.12 28.93 3.98
C SER A 313 9.68 27.53 3.74
N LEU A 314 9.89 27.13 2.48
CA LEU A 314 10.36 25.79 2.09
C LEU A 314 11.72 25.44 2.68
N LYS A 315 11.90 24.16 3.03
CA LYS A 315 13.11 23.60 3.64
C LYS A 315 13.45 22.27 2.99
N ALA A 316 14.74 21.93 3.01
CA ALA A 316 15.23 20.64 2.52
C ALA A 316 14.36 19.49 3.05
N GLY A 317 13.96 18.60 2.14
CA GLY A 317 13.08 17.47 2.43
C GLY A 317 11.58 17.73 2.28
N ASP A 318 11.13 18.98 2.17
CA ASP A 318 9.72 19.27 1.94
C ASP A 318 9.27 18.68 0.60
N LEU A 319 8.08 18.07 0.57
CA LEU A 319 7.54 17.42 -0.63
C LEU A 319 6.79 18.46 -1.46
N LEU A 320 7.22 18.68 -2.69
CA LEU A 320 6.59 19.59 -3.65
C LEU A 320 5.60 18.82 -4.53
N PHE A 321 4.36 19.27 -4.65
CA PHE A 321 3.32 18.57 -5.40
C PHE A 321 2.91 19.32 -6.66
N PHE A 322 2.65 18.57 -7.73
CA PHE A 322 2.32 19.14 -9.03
C PHE A 322 1.14 18.42 -9.69
N SER A 323 0.37 19.19 -10.47
CA SER A 323 -0.66 18.69 -11.39
C SER A 323 -0.34 19.09 -12.83
N HIS A 324 -0.94 18.41 -13.81
CA HIS A 324 -0.77 18.77 -15.23
C HIS A 324 -1.61 19.97 -15.66
N THR A 325 -2.72 20.23 -14.96
CA THR A 325 -3.60 21.38 -15.20
C THR A 325 -3.99 22.02 -13.86
N PRO A 326 -4.47 23.27 -13.84
CA PRO A 326 -4.89 23.95 -12.61
C PRO A 326 -6.01 23.21 -11.85
N GLU A 327 -6.97 22.62 -12.57
CA GLU A 327 -8.06 21.81 -12.00
C GLU A 327 -7.69 20.33 -11.86
N GLY A 328 -6.47 19.97 -12.29
CA GLY A 328 -6.00 18.59 -12.34
C GLY A 328 -5.73 18.00 -10.97
N ARG A 329 -5.74 16.67 -10.92
CA ARG A 329 -5.28 15.90 -9.75
C ARG A 329 -3.75 15.94 -9.66
N ILE A 330 -3.23 15.72 -8.46
CA ILE A 330 -1.79 15.57 -8.23
C ILE A 330 -1.30 14.34 -9.00
N GLY A 331 -0.35 14.58 -9.91
CA GLY A 331 0.26 13.56 -10.75
C GLY A 331 1.77 13.39 -10.51
N HIS A 332 2.41 14.33 -9.81
CA HIS A 332 3.84 14.29 -9.57
C HIS A 332 4.21 14.85 -8.18
N VAL A 333 5.31 14.33 -7.63
CA VAL A 333 5.94 14.82 -6.40
C VAL A 333 7.45 14.95 -6.58
N ALA A 334 8.03 15.97 -5.96
CA ALA A 334 9.46 16.20 -5.86
C ALA A 334 9.86 16.47 -4.40
N MET A 335 11.16 16.49 -4.11
CA MET A 335 11.68 16.87 -2.81
C MET A 335 12.48 18.16 -2.93
N TYR A 336 12.09 19.18 -2.20
CA TYR A 336 12.82 20.45 -2.14
C TYR A 336 14.20 20.23 -1.52
N ASP A 337 15.20 20.90 -2.07
CA ASP A 337 16.57 20.93 -1.54
C ASP A 337 16.83 22.30 -0.90
N LYS A 338 17.28 23.26 -1.72
CA LYS A 338 17.62 24.62 -1.30
C LYS A 338 17.62 25.57 -2.49
N ASP A 339 17.53 26.87 -2.23
CA ASP A 339 17.69 27.92 -3.25
C ASP A 339 16.77 27.73 -4.49
N GLY A 340 15.53 27.26 -4.27
CA GLY A 340 14.60 26.96 -5.36
C GLY A 340 14.90 25.67 -6.14
N CYS A 341 15.94 24.92 -5.78
CA CYS A 341 16.25 23.63 -6.39
C CYS A 341 15.46 22.50 -5.74
N TYR A 342 15.07 21.50 -6.53
CA TYR A 342 14.44 20.28 -6.05
C TYR A 342 14.95 19.05 -6.80
N ILE A 343 14.93 17.90 -6.14
CA ILE A 343 15.25 16.60 -6.72
C ILE A 343 13.96 15.81 -6.96
N HIS A 344 13.88 15.14 -8.11
CA HIS A 344 12.74 14.28 -8.45
C HIS A 344 13.13 13.14 -9.39
N SER A 345 12.22 12.21 -9.67
CA SER A 345 12.35 11.23 -10.76
C SER A 345 11.39 11.62 -11.89
N SER A 346 11.93 12.15 -13.01
CA SER A 346 11.20 12.54 -14.23
C SER A 346 12.05 12.16 -15.45
N GLY A 347 11.72 11.03 -16.09
CA GLY A 347 12.59 10.35 -17.06
C GLY A 347 13.81 9.68 -16.42
N ARG A 348 14.49 10.38 -15.51
CA ARG A 348 15.50 9.90 -14.58
C ARG A 348 15.45 10.70 -13.28
N VAL A 349 16.19 10.27 -12.27
CA VAL A 349 16.46 11.12 -11.11
C VAL A 349 17.36 12.28 -11.52
N LYS A 350 16.93 13.51 -11.21
CA LYS A 350 17.63 14.76 -11.54
C LYS A 350 17.21 15.91 -10.62
N VAL A 351 18.00 16.97 -10.67
CA VAL A 351 17.69 18.26 -10.04
C VAL A 351 17.14 19.22 -11.10
N ASN A 352 16.13 19.99 -10.73
CA ASN A 352 15.54 21.07 -11.51
C ASN A 352 15.31 22.28 -10.60
N GLU A 353 15.02 23.44 -11.21
CA GLU A 353 14.76 24.70 -10.50
C GLU A 353 13.28 25.05 -10.54
N MET A 354 12.76 25.66 -9.46
CA MET A 354 11.40 26.20 -9.39
C MET A 354 11.30 27.53 -10.16
N ARG A 355 11.47 27.46 -11.49
CA ARG A 355 11.44 28.61 -12.38
C ARG A 355 10.62 28.31 -13.62
N ASP A 356 9.90 29.31 -14.11
CA ASP A 356 9.03 29.17 -15.28
C ASP A 356 9.79 28.78 -16.57
N ASP A 357 11.11 29.04 -16.63
CA ASP A 357 11.98 28.68 -17.75
C ASP A 357 12.63 27.29 -17.65
N ASP A 358 12.42 26.55 -16.54
CA ASP A 358 12.81 25.15 -16.40
C ASP A 358 11.79 24.23 -17.06
N GLU A 359 12.23 23.31 -17.92
CA GLU A 359 11.37 22.43 -18.72
C GLU A 359 10.38 21.59 -17.89
N ASP A 360 10.82 21.02 -16.75
CA ASP A 360 9.92 20.20 -15.92
C ASP A 360 9.01 21.04 -15.03
N PHE A 361 9.50 22.19 -14.56
CA PHE A 361 8.71 23.06 -13.69
C PHE A 361 7.65 23.82 -14.49
N GLY A 362 8.04 24.46 -15.60
CA GLY A 362 7.17 25.27 -16.45
C GLY A 362 6.04 24.48 -17.12
N ASP A 363 6.24 23.18 -17.39
CA ASP A 363 5.22 22.29 -17.96
C ASP A 363 4.21 21.76 -16.92
N ARG A 364 4.33 22.18 -15.66
CA ARG A 364 3.51 21.68 -14.54
C ARG A 364 2.95 22.82 -13.73
N VAL A 365 1.83 22.53 -13.06
CA VAL A 365 1.23 23.46 -12.10
C VAL A 365 1.68 23.06 -10.70
N TYR A 366 2.49 23.90 -10.05
CA TYR A 366 2.85 23.73 -8.64
C TYR A 366 1.61 23.92 -7.74
N ARG A 367 1.38 22.98 -6.83
CA ARG A 367 0.17 22.90 -5.98
C ARG A 367 0.46 23.04 -4.49
N GLY A 368 1.65 23.51 -4.13
CA GLY A 368 2.10 23.65 -2.74
C GLY A 368 2.94 22.46 -2.28
N ALA A 369 3.23 22.45 -0.98
CA ALA A 369 4.15 21.48 -0.39
C ALA A 369 3.65 20.91 0.93
N SER A 370 4.29 19.82 1.35
CA SER A 370 4.12 19.23 2.68
C SER A 370 5.47 19.00 3.35
N ARG A 371 5.60 19.48 4.59
CA ARG A 371 6.75 19.24 5.44
C ARG A 371 6.57 18.00 6.30
N ILE A 372 7.48 17.04 6.16
CA ILE A 372 7.48 15.79 6.94
C ILE A 372 8.14 15.98 8.31
N LYS A 373 9.21 16.79 8.38
CA LYS A 373 9.90 17.09 9.64
C LYS A 373 8.92 17.72 10.65
N GLY A 374 8.79 17.10 11.82
CA GLY A 374 7.84 17.51 12.86
C GLY A 374 6.42 16.95 12.71
N ALA A 375 6.12 16.22 11.63
CA ALA A 375 4.83 15.55 11.41
C ALA A 375 4.92 14.02 11.49
N VAL A 376 6.10 13.48 11.80
CA VAL A 376 6.30 12.03 11.94
C VAL A 376 5.46 11.48 13.09
N GLY A 377 4.69 10.43 12.84
CA GLY A 377 3.70 9.86 13.76
C GLY A 377 2.26 10.36 13.50
N THR A 378 2.06 11.32 12.60
CA THR A 378 0.72 11.69 12.12
C THR A 378 0.25 10.74 11.01
N THR A 379 -1.03 10.85 10.62
CA THR A 379 -1.64 9.99 9.59
C THR A 379 -0.81 9.96 8.30
N GLY A 380 -0.43 8.76 7.87
CA GLY A 380 0.33 8.51 6.64
C GLY A 380 1.85 8.70 6.75
N ILE A 381 2.38 9.04 7.94
CA ILE A 381 3.81 9.20 8.20
C ILE A 381 4.17 8.39 9.46
N THR A 382 4.64 7.16 9.27
CA THR A 382 4.85 6.22 10.37
C THR A 382 6.33 5.89 10.53
N ARG A 383 6.88 5.97 11.76
CA ARG A 383 8.20 5.39 12.04
C ARG A 383 8.12 3.88 12.09
N VAL A 384 9.13 3.22 11.51
CA VAL A 384 9.28 1.76 11.56
C VAL A 384 9.22 1.26 13.02
N GLU A 385 9.86 1.97 13.95
CA GLU A 385 9.86 1.66 15.39
C GLU A 385 8.44 1.59 16.01
N LYS A 386 7.49 2.36 15.48
CA LYS A 386 6.10 2.40 15.98
C LYS A 386 5.14 1.56 15.16
N HIS A 387 5.64 0.87 14.13
CA HIS A 387 4.80 0.11 13.22
C HIS A 387 4.67 -1.34 13.73
N PRO A 388 3.45 -1.81 14.08
CA PRO A 388 3.23 -3.08 14.78
C PRO A 388 3.57 -4.34 13.98
N TRP A 389 3.93 -4.18 12.70
CA TRP A 389 4.34 -5.30 11.85
C TRP A 389 5.84 -5.56 11.91
N TYR A 390 6.63 -4.59 12.39
CA TYR A 390 8.08 -4.69 12.48
C TYR A 390 8.57 -5.04 13.89
N PHE A 391 7.87 -4.59 14.93
CA PHE A 391 8.22 -4.81 16.33
C PHE A 391 7.06 -5.41 17.11
#